data_AF-A0A844ZA23-F1
#
_entry.id   AF-A0A844ZA23-F1
#
_cell.length_a   1.000
_cell.length_b   1.000
_cell.length_c   1.000
_cell.angle_alpha   90.00
_cell.angle_beta   90.00
_cell.angle_gamma   90.00
#
_symmetry.space_group_name_H-M   'P 1'
#
loop_
_entity.id
_entity.type
_entity.pdbx_description
1 polymer ?
#
loop_
_entity_poly.entity_id
_entity_poly.type
_entity_poly.pdbx_seq_one_letter_code
_entity_poly.pdbx_strand_id
1 'polypeptide(L)'
;MFRHGSVECSRCWDSSTATVQEEGSFRLVRDPGHWGASNPETLVLGMSKGNTQSSAYRTECFDRVAFKGMRHRILQCFQSVGLLANETLERFERRFVASEKDFAFASMVRCSLTGFDRKKGKHTADSPNVLPAFKPSVVGHRFVQACVEQHLVRLPSRTSRVLLLGNTDSYVKAVAAAMSRQRGEVVWINPMAYKSADVWFVHLAHPSPGNGHFGAYIRGEGKPGLKRNLAREALTLSN
;
A
#
# COMPACT_ATOMS: atom_id res chain seq x y z
N MET A 1 11.18 -4.26 14.57
CA MET A 1 11.82 -3.33 13.61
C MET A 1 11.80 -3.99 12.25
N PHE A 2 11.19 -3.37 11.24
CA PHE A 2 11.19 -3.94 9.88
C PHE A 2 12.57 -3.79 9.27
N ARG A 3 13.05 -4.83 8.58
CA ARG A 3 14.31 -4.77 7.82
C ARG A 3 13.97 -5.02 6.37
N HIS A 4 14.79 -4.47 5.48
CA HIS A 4 14.76 -4.84 4.08
C HIS A 4 14.82 -6.37 3.95
N GLY A 5 13.89 -6.96 3.21
CA GLY A 5 13.85 -8.40 2.96
C GLY A 5 12.49 -9.04 3.19
N SER A 6 12.47 -10.36 3.03
CA SER A 6 11.35 -11.22 3.44
C SER A 6 11.09 -11.03 4.94
N VAL A 7 9.82 -10.93 5.31
CA VAL A 7 9.41 -10.73 6.71
C VAL A 7 8.83 -12.03 7.25
N GLU A 8 9.42 -12.59 8.29
CA GLU A 8 8.80 -13.73 8.96
C GLU A 8 7.47 -13.29 9.60
N CYS A 9 6.35 -13.85 9.10
CA CYS A 9 5.02 -13.53 9.58
C CYS A 9 4.09 -14.74 9.43
N SER A 10 3.49 -15.16 10.55
CA SER A 10 2.56 -16.29 10.63
C SER A 10 1.20 -15.91 11.21
N ARG A 11 0.97 -14.64 11.57
CA ARG A 11 -0.18 -14.19 12.37
C ARG A 11 -1.56 -14.54 11.79
N CYS A 12 -1.69 -14.55 10.47
CA CYS A 12 -2.95 -14.84 9.76
C CYS A 12 -3.14 -16.32 9.41
N TRP A 13 -2.13 -17.16 9.65
CA TRP A 13 -2.03 -18.48 9.06
C TRP A 13 -2.43 -19.55 10.06
N ASP A 14 -3.32 -20.44 9.64
CA ASP A 14 -3.82 -21.53 10.49
C ASP A 14 -2.75 -22.64 10.66
N SER A 15 -1.76 -22.68 9.77
CA SER A 15 -0.60 -23.59 9.82
C SER A 15 0.71 -22.84 9.59
N SER A 16 1.78 -23.25 10.27
CA SER A 16 3.12 -22.66 10.11
C SER A 16 3.77 -22.98 8.75
N THR A 17 3.37 -24.08 8.10
CA THR A 17 3.94 -24.55 6.83
C THR A 17 3.12 -24.17 5.60
N ALA A 18 1.87 -23.71 5.78
CA ALA A 18 1.01 -23.33 4.67
C ALA A 18 1.57 -22.12 3.90
N THR A 19 1.72 -22.27 2.59
CA THR A 19 2.18 -21.20 1.67
C THR A 19 1.02 -20.49 0.97
N VAL A 20 -0.16 -21.12 0.92
CA VAL A 20 -1.40 -20.58 0.39
C VAL A 20 -2.54 -20.93 1.34
N GLN A 21 -3.45 -19.99 1.58
CA GLN A 21 -4.64 -20.17 2.41
C GLN A 21 -5.83 -19.53 1.71
N GLU A 22 -6.96 -20.23 1.67
CA GLU A 22 -8.21 -19.69 1.15
C GLU A 22 -9.24 -19.59 2.26
N GLU A 23 -10.04 -18.54 2.19
CA GLU A 23 -11.14 -18.34 3.11
C GLU A 23 -12.25 -17.51 2.47
N GLY A 24 -13.42 -18.13 2.37
CA GLY A 24 -14.51 -17.59 1.55
C GLY A 24 -14.05 -17.35 0.12
N SER A 25 -14.19 -16.10 -0.35
CA SER A 25 -13.76 -15.69 -1.70
C SER A 25 -12.33 -15.16 -1.77
N PHE A 26 -11.53 -15.31 -0.71
CA PHE A 26 -10.18 -14.73 -0.65
C PHE A 26 -9.10 -15.80 -0.64
N ARG A 27 -8.01 -15.51 -1.33
CA ARG A 27 -6.79 -16.31 -1.31
C ARG A 27 -5.61 -15.46 -0.86
N LEU A 28 -4.91 -15.94 0.15
CA LEU A 28 -3.68 -15.39 0.71
C LEU A 28 -2.49 -16.24 0.24
N VAL A 29 -1.38 -15.60 -0.15
CA VAL A 29 -0.11 -16.28 -0.46
C VAL A 29 0.97 -15.74 0.47
N ARG A 30 1.73 -16.65 1.10
CA ARG A 30 2.75 -16.31 2.10
C ARG A 30 4.01 -15.75 1.41
N ASP A 31 3.99 -14.47 1.17
CA ASP A 31 5.13 -13.73 0.59
C ASP A 31 5.40 -12.37 1.27
N PRO A 32 5.21 -12.20 2.59
CA PRO A 32 5.35 -10.90 3.26
C PRO A 32 6.74 -10.27 3.05
N GLY A 33 6.78 -9.00 2.68
CA GLY A 33 8.05 -8.31 2.40
C GLY A 33 8.03 -6.84 2.79
N HIS A 34 9.24 -6.32 3.02
CA HIS A 34 9.52 -4.92 3.31
C HIS A 34 10.75 -4.50 2.51
N TRP A 35 10.66 -3.38 1.78
CA TRP A 35 11.74 -2.88 0.92
C TRP A 35 12.17 -1.50 1.39
N GLY A 36 13.42 -1.14 1.13
CA GLY A 36 14.01 0.12 1.58
C GLY A 36 14.35 0.17 3.07
N ALA A 37 14.22 1.35 3.65
CA ALA A 37 14.69 1.68 5.00
C ALA A 37 13.98 0.91 6.12
N SER A 38 14.71 0.60 7.19
CA SER A 38 14.16 -0.02 8.41
C SER A 38 13.50 0.97 9.37
N ASN A 39 13.92 2.24 9.32
CA ASN A 39 13.35 3.37 10.08
C ASN A 39 13.09 4.56 9.13
N PRO A 40 12.13 4.42 8.20
CA PRO A 40 11.86 5.42 7.18
C PRO A 40 11.21 6.66 7.79
N GLU A 41 11.39 7.79 7.13
CA GLU A 41 10.55 8.97 7.33
C GLU A 41 9.20 8.81 6.60
N THR A 42 9.25 8.30 5.36
CA THR A 42 8.08 8.05 4.53
C THR A 42 7.90 6.56 4.24
N LEU A 43 6.77 5.99 4.69
CA LEU A 43 6.37 4.62 4.39
C LEU A 43 5.33 4.59 3.26
N VAL A 44 5.58 3.85 2.19
CA VAL A 44 4.69 3.73 1.03
C VAL A 44 4.00 2.38 1.06
N LEU A 45 2.66 2.39 1.01
CA LEU A 45 1.83 1.20 1.14
C LEU A 45 0.91 1.02 -0.07
N GLY A 46 1.07 -0.10 -0.77
CA GLY A 46 0.01 -0.67 -1.62
C GLY A 46 -1.10 -1.31 -0.76
N MET A 47 -2.19 -1.73 -1.39
CA MET A 47 -3.24 -2.49 -0.69
C MET A 47 -2.77 -3.92 -0.35
N SER A 48 -2.31 -4.65 -1.37
CA SER A 48 -1.65 -5.95 -1.29
C SER A 48 -0.71 -6.09 -2.48
N LYS A 49 0.10 -7.14 -2.50
CA LYS A 49 0.87 -7.49 -3.71
C LYS A 49 -0.05 -8.04 -4.80
N GLY A 50 0.18 -7.58 -6.03
CA GLY A 50 -0.50 -8.07 -7.22
C GLY A 50 0.05 -9.40 -7.72
N ASN A 51 -0.68 -10.08 -8.61
CA ASN A 51 -0.28 -11.39 -9.16
C ASN A 51 1.15 -11.40 -9.73
N THR A 52 1.55 -10.35 -10.48
CA THR A 52 2.91 -10.20 -11.01
C THR A 52 3.98 -10.18 -9.91
N GLN A 53 3.71 -9.46 -8.81
CA GLN A 53 4.64 -9.36 -7.68
C GLN A 53 4.71 -10.68 -6.90
N SER A 54 3.57 -11.35 -6.70
CA SER A 54 3.54 -12.67 -6.04
C SER A 54 4.32 -13.72 -6.81
N SER A 55 4.24 -13.72 -8.14
CA SER A 55 5.06 -14.59 -8.99
C SER A 55 6.55 -14.23 -8.89
N ALA A 56 6.89 -12.95 -9.05
CA ALA A 56 8.27 -12.47 -8.98
C ALA A 56 8.93 -12.76 -7.63
N TYR A 57 8.16 -12.73 -6.53
CA TYR A 57 8.65 -13.04 -5.19
C TYR A 57 9.30 -14.43 -5.09
N ARG A 58 8.82 -15.39 -5.89
CA ARG A 58 9.33 -16.76 -5.88
C ARG A 58 10.53 -16.97 -6.79
N THR A 59 10.73 -16.10 -7.79
CA THR A 59 11.61 -16.39 -8.94
C THR A 59 12.66 -15.33 -9.20
N GLU A 60 12.61 -14.17 -8.53
CA GLU A 60 13.46 -13.02 -8.85
C GLU A 60 14.19 -12.47 -7.62
N CYS A 61 15.20 -11.65 -7.86
CA CYS A 61 15.86 -10.86 -6.81
C CYS A 61 14.82 -10.02 -6.06
N PHE A 62 14.87 -10.06 -4.73
CA PHE A 62 13.90 -9.42 -3.85
C PHE A 62 13.71 -7.92 -4.18
N ASP A 63 14.80 -7.20 -4.46
CA ASP A 63 14.82 -5.78 -4.81
C ASP A 63 14.00 -5.43 -6.06
N ARG A 64 13.69 -6.40 -6.92
CA ARG A 64 12.92 -6.21 -8.15
C ARG A 64 11.43 -6.52 -7.99
N VAL A 65 11.01 -7.02 -6.82
CA VAL A 65 9.64 -7.50 -6.61
C VAL A 65 8.66 -6.37 -6.35
N ALA A 66 8.96 -5.47 -5.40
CA ALA A 66 8.03 -4.42 -5.00
C ALA A 66 7.64 -3.52 -6.18
N PHE A 67 6.34 -3.46 -6.44
CA PHE A 67 5.72 -2.68 -7.51
C PHE A 67 6.32 -2.92 -8.90
N LYS A 68 6.78 -4.15 -9.16
CA LYS A 68 7.32 -4.57 -10.47
C LYS A 68 6.41 -4.11 -11.62
N GLY A 69 7.02 -3.47 -12.62
CA GLY A 69 6.33 -2.93 -13.80
C GLY A 69 5.57 -1.62 -13.57
N MET A 70 5.51 -1.10 -12.34
CA MET A 70 4.71 0.09 -11.99
C MET A 70 5.52 1.21 -11.31
N ARG A 71 6.81 1.03 -11.05
CA ARG A 71 7.66 2.03 -10.34
C ARG A 71 7.67 3.40 -11.02
N HIS A 72 7.74 3.45 -12.34
CA HIS A 72 7.66 4.70 -13.10
C HIS A 72 6.34 5.46 -12.85
N ARG A 73 5.21 4.75 -12.71
CA ARG A 73 3.90 5.34 -12.38
C ARG A 73 3.83 5.82 -10.93
N ILE A 74 4.52 5.14 -10.01
CA ILE A 74 4.63 5.64 -8.62
C ILE A 74 5.43 6.95 -8.60
N LEU A 75 6.56 7.00 -9.31
CA LEU A 75 7.34 8.22 -9.43
C LEU A 75 6.51 9.37 -10.02
N GLN A 76 5.74 9.11 -11.09
CA GLN A 76 4.79 10.09 -11.65
C GLN A 76 3.77 10.56 -10.61
N CYS A 77 3.19 9.65 -9.81
CA CYS A 77 2.29 10.03 -8.72
C CYS A 77 2.97 10.97 -7.73
N PHE A 78 4.19 10.64 -7.27
CA PHE A 78 4.95 11.43 -6.32
C PHE A 78 5.26 12.83 -6.87
N GLN A 79 5.77 12.89 -8.09
CA GLN A 79 6.08 14.15 -8.77
C GLN A 79 4.83 15.02 -8.94
N SER A 80 3.70 14.42 -9.29
CA SER A 80 2.44 15.14 -9.47
C SER A 80 1.93 15.83 -8.19
N VAL A 81 2.35 15.35 -7.02
CA VAL A 81 2.01 15.93 -5.71
C VAL A 81 3.18 16.68 -5.06
N GLY A 82 4.23 17.01 -5.84
CA GLY A 82 5.37 17.79 -5.39
C GLY A 82 6.45 17.01 -4.64
N LEU A 83 6.33 15.69 -4.50
CA LEU A 83 7.38 14.85 -3.94
C LEU A 83 8.35 14.41 -5.03
N LEU A 84 9.66 14.44 -4.72
CA LEU A 84 10.68 13.88 -5.61
C LEU A 84 10.62 14.49 -7.04
N ALA A 85 10.30 15.78 -7.13
CA ALA A 85 10.00 16.49 -8.37
C ALA A 85 11.08 16.31 -9.46
N ASN A 86 12.36 16.31 -9.05
CA ASN A 86 13.52 16.21 -9.95
C ASN A 86 14.16 14.80 -9.95
N GLU A 87 13.51 13.81 -9.34
CA GLU A 87 14.07 12.46 -9.26
C GLU A 87 13.91 11.71 -10.59
N THR A 88 14.99 11.08 -11.06
CA THR A 88 14.95 10.18 -12.22
C THR A 88 14.44 8.81 -11.83
N LEU A 89 13.95 8.03 -12.81
CA LEU A 89 13.51 6.65 -12.55
C LEU A 89 14.65 5.79 -11.98
N GLU A 90 15.86 5.90 -12.53
CA GLU A 90 17.02 5.15 -12.07
C GLU A 90 17.32 5.42 -10.58
N ARG A 91 17.27 6.69 -10.16
CA ARG A 91 17.46 7.07 -8.75
C ARG A 91 16.30 6.55 -7.90
N PHE A 92 15.07 6.66 -8.39
CA PHE A 92 13.88 6.14 -7.70
C PHE A 92 13.95 4.62 -7.48
N GLU A 93 14.52 3.85 -8.42
CA GLU A 93 14.69 2.41 -8.25
C GLU A 93 15.65 2.03 -7.11
N ARG A 94 16.64 2.89 -6.80
CA ARG A 94 17.55 2.68 -5.66
C ARG A 94 16.83 2.80 -4.30
N ARG A 95 15.61 3.33 -4.26
CA ARG A 95 14.82 3.39 -3.01
C ARG A 95 14.29 2.04 -2.55
N PHE A 96 14.35 1.02 -3.42
CA PHE A 96 13.85 -0.32 -3.11
C PHE A 96 14.91 -1.25 -2.52
N VAL A 97 16.17 -0.82 -2.43
CA VAL A 97 17.29 -1.65 -1.93
C VAL A 97 17.57 -1.41 -0.44
N ALA A 98 18.38 -2.27 0.18
CA ALA A 98 18.67 -2.23 1.62
C ALA A 98 19.39 -0.97 2.12
N SER A 99 20.07 -0.24 1.24
CA SER A 99 20.83 0.97 1.61
C SER A 99 19.99 2.24 1.73
N GLU A 100 18.73 2.23 1.25
CA GLU A 100 17.79 3.35 1.39
C GLU A 100 17.56 3.71 2.86
N LYS A 101 17.37 5.00 3.16
CA LYS A 101 17.31 5.54 4.53
C LYS A 101 16.01 6.26 4.86
N ASP A 102 15.35 6.84 3.85
CA ASP A 102 14.22 7.75 4.04
C ASP A 102 12.90 7.11 3.64
N PHE A 103 12.93 6.23 2.64
CA PHE A 103 11.74 5.57 2.13
C PHE A 103 11.72 4.09 2.47
N ALA A 104 10.53 3.59 2.80
CA ALA A 104 10.26 2.16 2.79
C ALA A 104 9.00 1.86 1.99
N PHE A 105 8.93 0.66 1.46
CA PHE A 105 7.82 0.20 0.62
C PHE A 105 7.30 -1.12 1.15
N ALA A 106 5.98 -1.25 1.23
CA ALA A 106 5.30 -2.47 1.59
C ALA A 106 3.83 -2.43 1.15
N SER A 107 2.96 -3.22 1.79
CA SER A 107 1.51 -3.23 1.53
C SER A 107 0.70 -3.33 2.82
N MET A 108 -0.50 -2.75 2.86
CA MET A 108 -1.43 -2.81 3.99
C MET A 108 -1.62 -4.25 4.48
N VAL A 109 -1.90 -5.16 3.55
CA VAL A 109 -1.77 -6.60 3.77
C VAL A 109 -0.38 -7.01 3.29
N ARG A 110 0.48 -7.47 4.20
CA ARG A 110 1.88 -7.78 3.86
C ARG A 110 2.00 -8.94 2.89
N CYS A 111 1.15 -9.95 3.01
CA CYS A 111 1.03 -11.08 2.07
C CYS A 111 0.24 -10.68 0.81
N SER A 112 0.43 -11.39 -0.29
CA SER A 112 -0.44 -11.26 -1.47
C SER A 112 -1.84 -11.71 -1.10
N LEU A 113 -2.81 -10.83 -1.34
CA LEU A 113 -4.22 -11.08 -1.11
C LEU A 113 -4.96 -10.86 -2.43
N THR A 114 -5.74 -11.87 -2.81
CA THR A 114 -6.55 -11.88 -4.02
C THR A 114 -7.99 -12.25 -3.69
N GLY A 115 -8.94 -11.74 -4.47
CA GLY A 115 -10.36 -12.10 -4.37
C GLY A 115 -10.83 -12.86 -5.61
N PHE A 116 -11.79 -13.77 -5.43
CA PHE A 116 -12.35 -14.57 -6.52
C PHE A 116 -13.19 -13.72 -7.47
N ASP A 117 -12.74 -13.60 -8.72
CA ASP A 117 -13.46 -12.94 -9.80
C ASP A 117 -14.38 -13.97 -10.47
N ARG A 118 -15.68 -13.86 -10.23
CA ARG A 118 -16.69 -14.78 -10.81
C ARG A 118 -16.75 -14.69 -12.34
N LYS A 119 -16.46 -13.54 -12.94
CA LYS A 119 -16.48 -13.38 -14.40
C LYS A 119 -15.28 -14.05 -15.06
N LYS A 120 -14.12 -14.01 -14.40
CA LYS A 120 -12.88 -14.61 -14.90
C LYS A 120 -12.64 -16.04 -14.38
N GLY A 121 -13.47 -16.53 -13.46
CA GLY A 121 -13.34 -17.84 -12.83
C GLY A 121 -12.04 -18.04 -12.05
N LYS A 122 -11.41 -16.96 -11.55
CA LYS A 122 -10.09 -17.04 -10.91
C LYS A 122 -9.89 -15.97 -9.84
N HIS A 123 -8.94 -16.22 -8.94
CA HIS A 123 -8.49 -15.23 -7.96
C HIS A 123 -7.67 -14.11 -8.63
N THR A 124 -8.00 -12.86 -8.31
CA THR A 124 -7.36 -11.67 -8.87
C THR A 124 -7.01 -10.64 -7.80
N ALA A 125 -5.94 -9.89 -8.02
CA ALA A 125 -5.56 -8.75 -7.17
C ALA A 125 -6.24 -7.43 -7.60
N ASP A 126 -7.29 -7.50 -8.42
CA ASP A 126 -8.02 -6.33 -8.90
C ASP A 126 -8.75 -5.67 -7.72
N SER A 127 -8.70 -4.34 -7.63
CA SER A 127 -9.26 -3.60 -6.48
C SER A 127 -10.70 -3.96 -6.13
N PRO A 128 -11.64 -4.13 -7.07
CA PRO A 128 -13.01 -4.54 -6.75
C PRO A 128 -13.13 -5.89 -6.04
N ASN A 129 -12.17 -6.80 -6.26
CA ASN A 129 -12.18 -8.15 -5.71
C ASN A 129 -11.44 -8.23 -4.35
N VAL A 130 -10.44 -7.38 -4.13
CA VAL A 130 -9.67 -7.36 -2.87
C VAL A 130 -10.27 -6.40 -1.84
N LEU A 131 -10.77 -5.23 -2.26
CA LEU A 131 -11.30 -4.20 -1.37
C LEU A 131 -12.39 -4.69 -0.41
N PRO A 132 -13.29 -5.65 -0.78
CA PRO A 132 -14.26 -6.18 0.16
C PRO A 132 -13.63 -6.78 1.44
N ALA A 133 -12.39 -7.28 1.40
CA ALA A 133 -11.68 -7.74 2.60
C ALA A 133 -11.47 -6.63 3.64
N PHE A 134 -11.52 -5.35 3.27
CA PHE A 134 -11.37 -4.25 4.23
C PHE A 134 -12.66 -3.96 5.03
N LYS A 135 -13.78 -4.64 4.70
CA LYS A 135 -15.06 -4.47 5.41
C LYS A 135 -15.16 -5.42 6.62
N PRO A 136 -15.50 -4.95 7.83
CA PRO A 136 -15.57 -5.80 9.02
C PRO A 136 -16.49 -7.02 8.91
N SER A 137 -17.56 -6.94 8.13
CA SER A 137 -18.54 -8.02 7.96
C SER A 137 -18.09 -9.12 6.98
N VAL A 138 -16.90 -9.00 6.38
CA VAL A 138 -16.40 -9.91 5.35
C VAL A 138 -15.27 -10.75 5.94
N VAL A 139 -15.27 -12.06 5.67
CA VAL A 139 -14.32 -13.00 6.29
C VAL A 139 -12.84 -12.62 6.08
N GLY A 140 -12.50 -12.07 4.91
CA GLY A 140 -11.15 -11.56 4.62
C GLY A 140 -10.68 -10.41 5.51
N HIS A 141 -11.58 -9.81 6.32
CA HIS A 141 -11.21 -8.75 7.26
C HIS A 141 -10.19 -9.18 8.29
N ARG A 142 -10.21 -10.46 8.70
CA ARG A 142 -9.22 -10.95 9.66
C ARG A 142 -7.79 -10.75 9.16
N PHE A 143 -7.55 -10.91 7.85
CA PHE A 143 -6.21 -10.72 7.26
C PHE A 143 -5.77 -9.26 7.28
N VAL A 144 -6.69 -8.35 6.94
CA VAL A 144 -6.44 -6.91 6.98
C VAL A 144 -6.17 -6.47 8.41
N GLN A 145 -7.05 -6.83 9.33
CA GLN A 145 -6.96 -6.48 10.74
C GLN A 145 -5.65 -6.98 11.36
N ALA A 146 -5.32 -8.26 11.20
CA ALA A 146 -4.08 -8.82 11.74
C ALA A 146 -2.82 -8.16 11.15
N CYS A 147 -2.81 -7.81 9.85
CA CYS A 147 -1.68 -7.11 9.25
C CYS A 147 -1.55 -5.67 9.76
N VAL A 148 -2.66 -4.93 9.88
CA VAL A 148 -2.67 -3.57 10.43
C VAL A 148 -2.18 -3.59 11.89
N GLU A 149 -2.71 -4.50 12.69
CA GLU A 149 -2.30 -4.69 14.09
C GLU A 149 -0.81 -4.99 14.24
N GLN A 150 -0.31 -5.94 13.45
CA GLN A 150 1.09 -6.36 13.53
C GLN A 150 2.06 -5.30 13.01
N HIS A 151 1.69 -4.59 11.93
CA HIS A 151 2.65 -3.83 11.15
C HIS A 151 2.46 -2.32 11.17
N LEU A 152 1.28 -1.83 11.52
CA LEU A 152 0.92 -0.42 11.41
C LEU A 152 0.46 0.20 12.72
N VAL A 153 0.24 -0.55 13.80
CA VAL A 153 -0.04 0.03 15.14
C VAL A 153 1.18 0.74 15.71
N ARG A 154 2.36 0.13 15.58
CA ARG A 154 3.63 0.74 15.97
C ARG A 154 4.49 0.94 14.74
N LEU A 155 4.50 2.17 14.24
CA LEU A 155 5.39 2.56 13.16
C LEU A 155 6.80 2.85 13.72
N PRO A 156 7.85 2.72 12.89
CA PRO A 156 9.19 3.16 13.28
C PRO A 156 9.20 4.62 13.74
N SER A 157 10.06 4.97 14.69
CA SER A 157 10.02 6.27 15.38
C SER A 157 10.25 7.47 14.45
N ARG A 158 10.96 7.27 13.33
CA ARG A 158 11.18 8.34 12.33
C ARG A 158 10.00 8.52 11.38
N THR A 159 9.06 7.56 11.34
CA THR A 159 7.96 7.60 10.37
C THR A 159 6.95 8.67 10.75
N SER A 160 7.02 9.81 10.05
CA SER A 160 6.07 10.92 10.16
C SER A 160 4.97 10.87 9.10
N ARG A 161 5.18 10.08 8.02
CA ARG A 161 4.27 10.03 6.87
C ARG A 161 4.10 8.63 6.28
N VAL A 162 2.87 8.30 5.94
CA VAL A 162 2.45 7.11 5.21
C VAL A 162 1.74 7.51 3.92
N LEU A 163 2.28 7.09 2.77
CA LEU A 163 1.67 7.27 1.46
C LEU A 163 0.90 6.00 1.08
N LEU A 164 -0.41 6.14 0.87
CA LEU A 164 -1.31 5.04 0.52
C LEU A 164 -1.61 5.07 -0.98
N LEU A 165 -1.19 4.02 -1.69
CA LEU A 165 -1.43 3.88 -3.12
C LEU A 165 -2.86 3.36 -3.36
N GLY A 166 -3.79 4.29 -3.53
CA GLY A 166 -5.22 4.04 -3.72
C GLY A 166 -6.02 5.20 -3.15
N ASN A 167 -6.92 5.78 -3.96
CA ASN A 167 -7.66 7.00 -3.61
C ASN A 167 -9.16 6.91 -3.94
N THR A 168 -9.73 5.71 -4.09
CA THR A 168 -11.19 5.58 -4.19
C THR A 168 -11.83 5.95 -2.85
N ASP A 169 -13.00 6.57 -2.87
CA ASP A 169 -13.65 7.08 -1.65
C ASP A 169 -13.89 5.94 -0.64
N SER A 170 -14.22 4.74 -1.15
CA SER A 170 -14.39 3.53 -0.35
C SER A 170 -13.09 3.01 0.26
N TYR A 171 -11.97 3.05 -0.46
CA TYR A 171 -10.67 2.62 0.08
C TYR A 171 -10.15 3.60 1.13
N VAL A 172 -10.26 4.90 0.87
CA VAL A 172 -9.85 5.95 1.82
C VAL A 172 -10.61 5.79 3.15
N LYS A 173 -11.93 5.68 3.10
CA LYS A 173 -12.77 5.45 4.29
C LYS A 173 -12.42 4.15 5.00
N ALA A 174 -12.19 3.06 4.26
CA ALA A 174 -11.89 1.77 4.86
C ALA A 174 -10.53 1.75 5.57
N VAL A 175 -9.49 2.36 4.99
CA VAL A 175 -8.18 2.47 5.63
C VAL A 175 -8.23 3.43 6.83
N ALA A 176 -8.89 4.57 6.71
CA ALA A 176 -9.06 5.50 7.84
C ALA A 176 -9.78 4.83 9.01
N ALA A 177 -10.83 4.06 8.76
CA ALA A 177 -11.53 3.29 9.79
C ALA A 177 -10.63 2.21 10.42
N ALA A 178 -9.78 1.55 9.63
CA ALA A 178 -8.81 0.59 10.15
C ALA A 178 -7.74 1.26 11.02
N MET A 179 -7.22 2.43 10.61
CA MET A 179 -6.30 3.20 11.43
C MET A 179 -6.98 3.70 12.71
N SER A 180 -8.21 4.21 12.60
CA SER A 180 -8.98 4.70 13.75
C SER A 180 -9.16 3.64 14.84
N ARG A 181 -9.50 2.41 14.45
CA ARG A 181 -9.67 1.28 15.39
C ARG A 181 -8.38 0.84 16.06
N GLN A 182 -7.24 0.97 15.38
CA GLN A 182 -6.00 0.30 15.77
C GLN A 182 -4.93 1.26 16.32
N ARG A 183 -4.98 2.53 15.91
CA ARG A 183 -4.02 3.58 16.30
C ARG A 183 -4.65 4.71 17.11
N GLY A 184 -5.96 4.68 17.33
CA GLY A 184 -6.72 5.76 17.98
C GLY A 184 -7.32 6.73 16.96
N GLU A 185 -7.97 7.78 17.45
CA GLU A 185 -8.73 8.74 16.64
C GLU A 185 -7.98 9.22 15.39
N VAL A 186 -8.73 9.35 14.28
CA VAL A 186 -8.22 9.96 13.03
C VAL A 186 -8.73 11.39 12.93
N VAL A 187 -7.81 12.34 12.71
CA VAL A 187 -8.14 13.73 12.47
C VAL A 187 -8.03 14.00 10.98
N TRP A 188 -9.16 14.26 10.33
CA TRP A 188 -9.19 14.54 8.90
C TRP A 188 -8.62 15.92 8.62
N ILE A 189 -7.74 15.99 7.62
CA ILE A 189 -7.20 17.25 7.10
C ILE A 189 -7.99 17.66 5.87
N ASN A 190 -8.23 16.69 4.98
CA ASN A 190 -9.09 16.82 3.82
C ASN A 190 -9.53 15.42 3.34
N PRO A 191 -10.36 15.28 2.30
CA PRO A 191 -10.83 13.97 1.86
C PRO A 191 -9.76 12.94 1.48
N MET A 192 -8.52 13.36 1.18
CA MET A 192 -7.40 12.47 0.80
C MET A 192 -6.35 12.31 1.90
N ALA A 193 -6.51 12.97 3.06
CA ALA A 193 -5.51 12.93 4.11
C ALA A 193 -6.09 13.06 5.52
N TYR A 194 -5.47 12.35 6.46
CA TYR A 194 -5.78 12.40 7.90
C TYR A 194 -4.53 12.09 8.73
N LYS A 195 -4.57 12.43 10.02
CA LYS A 195 -3.50 12.09 10.99
C LYS A 195 -3.99 11.04 11.98
N SER A 196 -3.07 10.24 12.50
CA SER A 196 -3.29 9.35 13.66
C SER A 196 -2.00 9.15 14.46
N ALA A 197 -2.03 9.56 15.73
CA ALA A 197 -0.85 9.62 16.62
C ALA A 197 0.36 10.26 15.92
N ASP A 198 0.17 11.50 15.45
CA ASP A 198 1.13 12.38 14.75
C ASP A 198 1.58 11.96 13.34
N VAL A 199 1.24 10.76 12.88
CA VAL A 199 1.59 10.31 11.54
C VAL A 199 0.55 10.75 10.52
N TRP A 200 1.01 11.34 9.42
CA TRP A 200 0.18 11.70 8.28
C TRP A 200 -0.09 10.50 7.39
N PHE A 201 -1.35 10.28 7.03
CA PHE A 201 -1.76 9.28 6.04
C PHE A 201 -2.31 10.01 4.83
N VAL A 202 -1.62 9.90 3.69
CA VAL A 202 -1.98 10.61 2.45
C VAL A 202 -2.25 9.61 1.34
N HIS A 203 -3.44 9.71 0.73
CA HIS A 203 -3.87 8.83 -0.35
C HIS A 203 -3.53 9.38 -1.72
N LEU A 204 -2.88 8.55 -2.54
CA LEU A 204 -2.50 8.84 -3.92
C LEU A 204 -3.20 7.93 -4.91
N ALA A 205 -3.13 8.23 -6.20
CA ALA A 205 -3.64 7.31 -7.23
C ALA A 205 -2.90 5.98 -7.20
N HIS A 206 -3.65 4.89 -7.39
CA HIS A 206 -3.06 3.55 -7.54
C HIS A 206 -2.31 3.46 -8.89
N PRO A 207 -1.06 2.97 -8.92
CA PRO A 207 -0.20 3.01 -10.10
C PRO A 207 -0.49 1.88 -11.11
N SER A 208 -1.51 1.04 -10.91
CA SER A 208 -1.83 -0.03 -11.87
C SER A 208 -2.09 0.51 -13.29
N PRO A 209 -1.61 -0.17 -14.35
CA PRO A 209 -2.02 0.11 -15.72
C PRO A 209 -3.54 0.06 -15.93
N GLY A 210 -4.24 -0.79 -15.18
CA GLY A 210 -5.70 -0.89 -15.23
C GLY A 210 -6.46 0.28 -14.59
N ASN A 211 -5.75 1.25 -13.98
CA ASN A 211 -6.38 2.47 -13.46
C ASN A 211 -6.66 3.47 -14.61
N GLY A 212 -7.87 3.41 -15.16
CA GLY A 212 -8.32 4.32 -16.23
C GLY A 212 -8.34 5.81 -15.86
N HIS A 213 -8.26 6.16 -14.57
CA HIS A 213 -8.24 7.55 -14.10
C HIS A 213 -6.83 8.07 -13.81
N PHE A 214 -5.79 7.25 -13.98
CA PHE A 214 -4.42 7.63 -13.65
C PHE A 214 -3.94 8.83 -14.46
N GLY A 215 -4.17 8.86 -15.78
CA GLY A 215 -3.75 9.98 -16.63
C GLY A 215 -4.39 11.31 -16.20
N ALA A 216 -5.71 11.31 -15.95
CA ALA A 216 -6.44 12.47 -15.46
C ALA A 216 -5.94 12.92 -14.07
N TYR A 217 -5.60 11.97 -13.18
CA TYR A 217 -4.99 12.29 -11.90
C TYR A 217 -3.67 13.04 -12.09
N ILE A 218 -2.74 12.52 -12.92
CA ILE A 218 -1.43 13.14 -13.17
C ILE A 218 -1.56 14.53 -13.78
N ARG A 219 -2.44 14.70 -14.77
CA ARG A 219 -2.69 15.99 -15.44
C ARG A 219 -3.48 16.99 -14.60
N GLY A 220 -4.07 16.56 -13.48
CA GLY A 220 -4.86 17.46 -12.64
C GLY A 220 -6.28 17.71 -13.16
N GLU A 221 -6.86 16.78 -13.91
CA GLU A 221 -8.16 16.93 -14.58
C GLU A 221 -9.32 16.31 -13.79
N GLY A 222 -10.43 17.04 -13.71
CA GLY A 222 -11.69 16.57 -13.14
C GLY A 222 -11.60 16.05 -11.69
N LYS A 223 -12.47 15.10 -11.32
CA LYS A 223 -12.46 14.48 -9.98
C LYS A 223 -11.12 13.83 -9.62
N PRO A 224 -10.42 13.10 -10.51
CA PRO A 224 -9.08 12.59 -10.22
C PRO A 224 -8.07 13.70 -9.93
N GLY A 225 -8.10 14.79 -10.71
CA GLY A 225 -7.24 15.95 -10.50
C GLY A 225 -7.46 16.68 -9.18
N LEU A 226 -8.73 16.84 -8.78
CA LEU A 226 -9.07 17.39 -7.46
C LEU A 226 -8.43 16.55 -6.34
N LYS A 227 -8.51 15.22 -6.43
CA LYS A 227 -7.86 14.32 -5.45
C LYS A 227 -6.35 14.49 -5.42
N ARG A 228 -5.70 14.68 -6.58
CA ARG A 228 -4.27 14.99 -6.65
C ARG A 228 -3.96 16.28 -5.89
N ASN A 229 -4.75 17.33 -6.10
CA ASN A 229 -4.54 18.63 -5.46
C ASN A 229 -4.70 18.55 -3.94
N LEU A 230 -5.72 17.83 -3.45
CA LEU A 230 -5.92 17.58 -2.01
C LEU A 230 -4.76 16.79 -1.38
N ALA A 231 -4.25 15.78 -2.09
CA ALA A 231 -3.09 15.03 -1.63
C ALA A 231 -1.82 15.92 -1.58
N ARG A 232 -1.61 16.76 -2.61
CA ARG A 232 -0.51 17.73 -2.67
C ARG A 232 -0.58 18.74 -1.51
N GLU A 233 -1.76 19.32 -1.28
CA GLU A 233 -1.99 20.25 -0.18
C GLU A 233 -1.61 19.63 1.17
N ALA A 234 -2.09 18.41 1.44
CA ALA A 234 -1.76 17.71 2.67
C ALA A 234 -0.26 17.44 2.81
N LEU A 235 0.44 17.15 1.70
CA LEU A 235 1.88 16.93 1.71
C LEU A 235 2.67 18.20 2.00
N THR A 236 2.22 19.35 1.47
CA THR A 236 2.80 20.66 1.78
C THR A 236 2.65 21.00 3.26
N LEU A 237 1.53 20.65 3.90
CA LEU A 237 1.30 20.85 5.33
C LEU A 237 2.05 19.85 6.23
N SER A 238 2.52 18.74 5.66
CA SER A 238 3.21 17.66 6.40
C SER A 238 4.73 17.79 6.40
N ASN A 239 5.28 18.77 5.68
CA ASN A 239 6.72 19.02 5.58
C ASN A 239 7.21 19.97 6.68
#